data_AF-A0A564YSF2-F1
#
_entry.id   AF-A0A564YSF2-F1
#
_cell.length_a   1.000
_cell.length_b   1.000
_cell.length_c   1.000
_cell.angle_alpha   90.00
_cell.angle_beta   90.00
_cell.angle_gamma   90.00
#
_symmetry.space_group_name_H-M   'P 1'
#
loop_
_entity.id
_entity.type
_entity.pdbx_description
1 polymer ?
#
loop_
_entity_poly.entity_id
_entity_poly.type
_entity_poly.pdbx_seq_one_letter_code
_entity_poly.pdbx_strand_id
1 'polypeptide(L)'
;MVGKVAGLGLDIVSKFIRNFSSKATSGGKELKCLTDAVKNGDYMAVEKIIVEQDPYEVRRVTMPSVTTREEPNMIASTSDSRLIGCLCEPEADVINWMEISKGKPTKCYCGHWFKLVDFEDYLASSNKS
;
A
#
# COMPACT_ATOMS: atom_id res chain seq x y z
N MET A 1 -37.99 47.32 -46.73
CA MET A 1 -38.03 45.97 -47.34
C MET A 1 -36.66 45.35 -47.07
N VAL A 2 -36.43 44.29 -46.29
CA VAL A 2 -37.20 43.12 -45.89
C VAL A 2 -36.81 42.79 -44.44
N GLY A 3 -37.80 42.55 -43.57
CA GLY A 3 -37.58 42.13 -42.18
C GLY A 3 -37.10 40.68 -42.10
N LYS A 4 -36.22 40.39 -41.14
CA LYS A 4 -35.82 39.02 -40.78
C LYS A 4 -36.98 38.32 -40.09
N VAL A 5 -37.42 37.22 -40.69
CA VAL A 5 -38.48 36.34 -40.19
C VAL A 5 -37.95 35.55 -38.98
N ALA A 6 -38.74 35.55 -37.91
CA ALA A 6 -38.53 34.75 -36.71
C ALA A 6 -38.85 33.28 -36.98
N GLY A 7 -37.93 32.38 -36.65
CA GLY A 7 -38.16 30.94 -36.59
C GLY A 7 -38.57 30.53 -35.18
N LEU A 8 -39.79 30.00 -35.04
CA LEU A 8 -40.33 29.34 -33.85
C LEU A 8 -40.32 27.83 -34.08
N GLY A 9 -39.92 27.08 -33.04
CA GLY A 9 -40.11 25.62 -32.88
C GLY A 9 -38.97 24.78 -33.48
N LEU A 10 -38.47 23.71 -32.87
CA LEU A 10 -38.96 22.87 -31.78
C LEU A 10 -37.74 22.06 -31.29
N ASP A 11 -37.37 22.12 -30.01
CA ASP A 11 -36.46 21.12 -29.42
C ASP A 11 -36.84 20.89 -27.94
N ILE A 12 -38.03 20.33 -27.73
CA ILE A 12 -38.60 19.99 -26.41
C ILE A 12 -37.95 18.72 -25.79
N VAL A 13 -36.83 18.21 -26.32
CA VAL A 13 -36.22 16.94 -25.86
C VAL A 13 -34.89 17.10 -25.09
N SER A 14 -34.40 18.31 -24.82
CA SER A 14 -33.10 18.47 -24.13
C SER A 14 -33.15 18.57 -22.60
N LYS A 15 -34.33 18.48 -21.96
CA LYS A 15 -34.46 18.73 -20.50
C LYS A 15 -34.59 17.49 -19.62
N PHE A 16 -34.34 16.29 -20.14
CA PHE A 16 -34.41 15.04 -19.37
C PHE A 16 -33.16 14.17 -19.43
N ILE A 17 -31.99 14.74 -19.75
CA ILE A 17 -30.72 14.12 -19.42
C ILE A 17 -30.22 14.83 -18.17
N ARG A 18 -30.59 14.28 -17.00
CA ARG A 18 -29.85 14.57 -15.78
C ARG A 18 -28.40 14.23 -16.10
N ASN A 19 -27.55 15.25 -16.19
CA ASN A 19 -26.10 15.09 -16.16
C ASN A 19 -25.75 14.42 -14.83
N PHE A 20 -25.82 13.10 -14.79
CA PHE A 20 -24.94 12.30 -13.96
C PHE A 20 -23.54 12.45 -14.57
N SER A 21 -22.96 13.64 -14.40
CA SER A 21 -21.52 13.75 -14.39
C SER A 21 -21.11 13.09 -13.09
N SER A 22 -21.02 11.76 -13.12
CA SER A 22 -19.99 11.10 -12.34
C SER A 22 -18.71 11.75 -12.82
N LYS A 23 -18.21 12.73 -12.06
CA LYS A 23 -16.77 12.89 -11.93
C LYS A 23 -16.29 11.53 -11.42
N ALA A 24 -16.06 10.61 -12.35
CA ALA A 24 -15.04 9.61 -12.20
C ALA A 24 -13.77 10.43 -12.04
N THR A 25 -13.46 10.80 -10.81
CA THR A 25 -12.11 11.15 -10.43
C THR A 25 -11.30 9.90 -10.73
N SER A 26 -10.78 9.84 -11.95
CA SER A 26 -9.59 9.10 -12.32
C SER A 26 -8.43 9.71 -11.54
N GLY A 27 -8.42 9.43 -10.25
CA GLY A 27 -7.37 9.70 -9.32
C GLY A 27 -7.47 8.54 -8.37
N GLY A 28 -6.76 7.45 -8.68
CA GLY A 28 -6.62 6.34 -7.75
C GLY A 28 -6.21 6.95 -6.42
N LYS A 29 -7.13 6.98 -5.45
CA LYS A 29 -6.76 7.37 -4.09
C LYS A 29 -5.77 6.32 -3.66
N GLU A 30 -4.52 6.72 -3.64
CA GLU A 30 -3.42 6.08 -2.93
C GLU A 30 -3.99 5.49 -1.65
N LEU A 31 -3.88 4.18 -1.46
CA LEU A 31 -4.42 3.46 -0.31
C LEU A 31 -3.60 3.86 0.91
N LYS A 32 -3.94 5.01 1.51
CA LYS A 32 -3.05 5.68 2.46
C LYS A 32 -3.04 5.06 3.85
N CYS A 33 -4.17 4.60 4.38
CA CYS A 33 -4.21 4.11 5.74
C CYS A 33 -5.47 3.29 6.04
N LEU A 34 -5.30 2.14 6.70
CA LEU A 34 -6.40 1.32 7.21
C LEU A 34 -7.35 2.13 8.11
N THR A 35 -6.80 2.99 8.97
CA THR A 35 -7.55 3.81 9.92
C THR A 35 -8.56 4.71 9.22
N ASP A 36 -8.19 5.31 8.08
CA ASP A 36 -9.07 6.21 7.34
C ASP A 36 -10.20 5.44 6.64
N ALA A 37 -9.90 4.26 6.08
CA ALA A 37 -10.91 3.40 5.48
C ALA A 37 -11.97 2.98 6.52
N VAL A 38 -11.53 2.60 7.73
CA VAL A 38 -12.43 2.25 8.84
C VAL A 38 -13.27 3.45 9.27
N LYS A 39 -12.66 4.63 9.49
CA LYS A 39 -13.37 5.85 9.88
C LYS A 39 -14.43 6.28 8.86
N ASN A 40 -14.17 6.04 7.57
CA ASN A 40 -15.08 6.39 6.49
C ASN A 40 -16.12 5.30 6.19
N GLY A 41 -16.06 4.13 6.86
CA GLY A 41 -16.94 3.00 6.59
C GLY A 41 -16.74 2.38 5.20
N ASP A 42 -15.55 2.54 4.60
CA ASP A 42 -15.22 2.00 3.27
C ASP A 42 -14.74 0.54 3.41
N TYR A 43 -15.70 -0.38 3.58
CA TYR A 43 -15.41 -1.79 3.81
C TYR A 43 -14.67 -2.45 2.64
N MET A 44 -14.89 -2.01 1.41
CA MET A 44 -14.17 -2.53 0.24
C MET A 44 -12.69 -2.13 0.28
N ALA A 45 -12.39 -0.88 0.68
CA ALA A 45 -11.01 -0.45 0.90
C ALA A 45 -10.37 -1.18 2.08
N VAL A 46 -11.11 -1.40 3.18
CA VAL A 46 -10.62 -2.19 4.33
C VAL A 46 -10.23 -3.60 3.91
N GLU A 47 -11.10 -4.31 3.20
CA GLU A 47 -10.83 -5.66 2.69
C GLU A 47 -9.57 -5.67 1.82
N LYS A 48 -9.49 -4.74 0.86
CA LYS A 48 -8.36 -4.62 -0.04
C LYS A 48 -7.04 -4.38 0.71
N ILE A 49 -7.04 -3.47 1.69
CA ILE A 49 -5.85 -3.15 2.50
C ILE A 49 -5.41 -4.36 3.32
N ILE A 50 -6.34 -5.05 3.98
CA ILE A 50 -6.03 -6.24 4.80
C ILE A 50 -5.38 -7.32 3.93
N VAL A 51 -5.92 -7.58 2.74
CA VAL A 51 -5.43 -8.63 1.85
C VAL A 51 -4.08 -8.24 1.21
N GLU A 52 -3.98 -7.04 0.64
CA GLU A 52 -2.80 -6.64 -0.13
C GLU A 52 -1.63 -6.21 0.76
N GLN A 53 -1.88 -5.38 1.77
CA GLN A 53 -0.83 -4.76 2.59
C GLN A 53 -0.48 -5.57 3.85
N ASP A 54 -1.36 -6.47 4.29
CA ASP A 54 -1.21 -7.27 5.53
C ASP A 54 -0.65 -6.47 6.72
N PRO A 55 -1.34 -5.40 7.15
CA PRO A 55 -0.86 -4.49 8.20
C PRO A 55 -0.72 -5.17 9.57
N TYR A 56 -1.27 -6.38 9.73
CA TYR A 56 -1.20 -7.19 10.95
C TYR A 56 -0.22 -8.36 10.83
N GLU A 57 0.51 -8.45 9.71
CA GLU A 57 1.57 -9.43 9.46
C GLU A 57 1.13 -10.88 9.75
N VAL A 58 -0.08 -11.23 9.32
CA VAL A 58 -0.63 -12.58 9.48
C VAL A 58 0.10 -13.56 8.57
N ARG A 59 0.56 -13.10 7.40
CA ARG A 59 1.32 -13.91 6.46
C ARG A 59 2.76 -14.03 6.91
N ARG A 60 3.32 -15.23 6.72
CA ARG A 60 4.73 -15.49 6.95
C ARG A 60 5.57 -14.71 5.94
N VAL A 61 6.50 -13.90 6.43
CA VAL A 61 7.50 -13.24 5.59
C VAL A 61 8.53 -14.28 5.14
N THR A 62 8.73 -14.38 3.83
CA THR A 62 9.76 -15.23 3.23
C THR A 62 11.02 -14.42 2.98
N MET A 63 12.16 -14.94 3.43
CA MET A 63 13.48 -14.33 3.19
C MET A 63 14.05 -14.84 1.86
N PRO A 64 14.64 -13.97 1.01
CA PRO A 64 15.40 -14.40 -0.16
C PRO A 64 16.58 -15.30 0.23
N SER A 65 17.06 -16.11 -0.72
CA SER A 65 18.20 -17.01 -0.49
C SER A 65 19.50 -16.27 -0.15
N VAL A 66 19.68 -15.04 -0.65
CA VAL A 66 20.84 -14.19 -0.39
C VAL A 66 20.37 -12.75 -0.23
N THR A 67 20.98 -12.03 0.70
CA THR A 67 20.79 -10.58 0.87
C THR A 67 22.13 -9.90 1.06
N THR A 68 22.24 -8.65 0.63
CA THR A 68 23.44 -7.83 0.80
C THR A 68 23.14 -6.65 1.72
N ARG A 69 24.16 -5.86 2.06
CA ARG A 69 23.95 -4.66 2.88
C ARG A 69 23.16 -3.61 2.09
N GLU A 70 23.36 -3.57 0.78
CA GLU A 70 22.73 -2.66 -0.17
C GLU A 70 21.30 -3.12 -0.49
N GLU A 71 21.05 -4.43 -0.48
CA GLU A 71 19.74 -5.08 -0.69
C GLU A 71 19.36 -5.95 0.53
N PRO A 72 19.02 -5.32 1.67
CA PRO A 72 18.63 -6.02 2.89
C PRO A 72 17.16 -6.46 2.84
N ASN A 73 16.78 -7.37 3.75
CA ASN A 73 15.38 -7.63 4.07
C ASN A 73 14.76 -6.40 4.73
N MET A 74 13.75 -5.83 4.10
CA MET A 74 13.04 -4.66 4.63
C MET A 74 12.02 -5.12 5.67
N ILE A 75 12.05 -4.52 6.85
CA ILE A 75 11.12 -4.81 7.95
C ILE A 75 10.36 -3.51 8.27
N ALA A 76 9.04 -3.53 8.15
CA ALA A 76 8.21 -2.40 8.52
C ALA A 76 8.11 -2.24 10.05
N SER A 77 8.07 -1.01 10.57
CA SER A 77 7.74 -0.74 11.97
C SER A 77 7.32 0.72 12.13
N THR A 78 6.34 0.98 12.99
CA THR A 78 6.04 2.34 13.45
C THR A 78 7.01 2.81 14.53
N SER A 79 7.66 1.88 15.24
CA SER A 79 8.61 2.14 16.33
C SER A 79 10.05 2.22 15.83
N ASP A 80 10.90 2.92 16.57
CA ASP A 80 12.32 3.12 16.22
C ASP A 80 13.18 1.85 16.38
N SER A 81 12.67 0.85 17.10
CA SER A 81 13.25 -0.49 17.15
C SER A 81 12.16 -1.57 17.03
N ARG A 82 12.60 -2.78 16.67
CA ARG A 82 11.75 -3.96 16.57
C ARG A 82 12.53 -5.23 16.86
N LEU A 83 11.95 -6.11 17.67
CA LEU A 83 12.46 -7.47 17.85
C LEU A 83 12.08 -8.32 16.62
N ILE A 84 13.06 -8.99 16.02
CA ILE A 84 12.85 -9.91 14.90
C ILE A 84 13.45 -11.28 15.21
N GLY A 85 12.84 -12.34 14.65
CA GLY A 85 13.34 -13.70 14.71
C GLY A 85 13.82 -14.16 13.34
N CYS A 86 15.10 -14.50 13.21
CA CYS A 86 15.66 -15.06 11.98
C CYS A 86 15.76 -16.59 12.12
N LEU A 87 15.01 -17.30 11.28
CA LEU A 87 15.18 -18.74 11.07
C LEU A 87 16.28 -18.91 10.01
N CYS A 88 17.50 -19.21 10.46
CA CYS A 88 18.70 -19.10 9.62
C CYS A 88 18.82 -20.21 8.59
N GLU A 89 18.29 -21.38 8.90
CA GLU A 89 18.24 -22.55 8.03
C GLU A 89 16.80 -23.10 8.06
N PRO A 90 16.28 -23.66 6.96
CA PRO A 90 14.88 -24.11 6.91
C PRO A 90 14.53 -25.15 7.98
N GLU A 91 15.49 -25.99 8.35
CA GLU A 91 15.37 -27.07 9.35
C GLU A 91 15.86 -26.66 10.74
N ALA A 92 16.19 -25.40 11.00
CA ALA A 92 16.70 -24.98 12.30
C ALA A 92 15.65 -25.13 13.42
N ASP A 93 16.03 -25.74 14.53
CA ASP A 93 15.20 -25.87 15.74
C ASP A 93 15.24 -24.62 16.65
N VAL A 94 16.12 -23.67 16.33
CA VAL A 94 16.35 -22.47 17.13
C VAL A 94 16.16 -21.21 16.30
N ILE A 95 15.45 -20.24 16.87
CA ILE A 95 15.25 -18.92 16.26
C ILE A 95 16.32 -17.98 16.82
N ASN A 96 17.02 -17.28 15.94
CA ASN A 96 17.91 -16.21 16.36
C ASN A 96 17.14 -14.91 16.51
N TRP A 97 16.96 -14.47 17.75
CA TRP A 97 16.28 -13.24 18.09
C TRP A 97 17.25 -12.08 18.12
N MET A 98 16.89 -10.97 17.47
CA MET A 98 17.67 -9.75 17.49
C MET A 98 16.77 -8.53 17.46
N GLU A 99 17.14 -7.50 18.22
CA GLU A 99 16.54 -6.19 18.12
C GLU A 99 17.26 -5.40 17.02
N ILE A 100 16.49 -4.85 16.08
CA ILE A 100 16.99 -3.95 15.04
C ILE A 100 16.41 -2.56 15.26
N SER A 101 17.17 -1.53 14.92
CA SER A 101 16.76 -0.13 15.02
C SER A 101 16.73 0.54 13.64
N LYS A 102 15.97 1.63 13.51
CA LYS A 102 15.96 2.44 12.28
C LYS A 102 17.36 2.95 11.95
N GLY A 103 17.63 3.08 10.64
CA GLY A 103 18.90 3.60 10.13
C GLY A 103 19.70 2.56 9.35
N LYS A 104 20.87 2.17 9.87
CA LYS A 104 21.79 1.27 9.16
C LYS A 104 21.26 -0.18 9.21
N PRO A 105 21.39 -0.96 8.12
CA PRO A 105 21.05 -2.37 8.14
C PRO A 105 21.86 -3.16 9.19
N THR A 106 21.21 -4.09 9.86
CA THR A 106 21.79 -5.02 10.83
C THR A 106 21.96 -6.39 10.18
N LYS A 107 23.09 -7.04 10.45
CA LYS A 107 23.42 -8.37 9.92
C LYS A 107 23.16 -9.45 10.97
N CYS A 108 22.42 -10.50 10.59
CA CYS A 108 22.28 -11.72 11.38
C CYS A 108 23.57 -12.56 11.30
N TYR A 109 23.82 -13.45 12.27
CA TYR A 109 25.00 -14.32 12.26
C TYR A 109 25.08 -15.20 11.00
N CYS A 110 23.94 -15.58 10.43
CA CYS A 110 23.85 -16.41 9.22
C CYS A 110 24.28 -15.69 7.94
N GLY A 111 24.47 -14.38 7.98
CA GLY A 111 24.89 -13.60 6.82
C GLY A 111 23.83 -12.65 6.27
N HIS A 112 22.55 -12.90 6.56
CA HIS A 112 21.45 -12.09 6.05
C HIS A 112 21.40 -10.70 6.67
N TRP A 113 20.99 -9.73 5.87
CA TRP A 113 20.87 -8.32 6.26
C TRP A 113 19.41 -7.93 6.41
N PHE A 114 19.14 -7.07 7.38
CA PHE A 114 17.80 -6.59 7.72
C PHE A 114 17.83 -5.08 7.93
N LYS A 115 16.81 -4.37 7.47
CA LYS A 115 16.69 -2.92 7.65
C LYS A 115 15.30 -2.57 8.14
N LEU A 116 15.24 -1.89 9.28
CA LEU A 116 13.98 -1.36 9.81
C LEU A 116 13.61 -0.08 9.06
N VAL A 117 12.39 -0.02 8.55
CA VAL A 117 11.82 1.11 7.80
C VAL A 117 10.40 1.41 8.22
N ASP A 118 9.91 2.58 7.84
CA ASP A 118 8.51 2.94 8.02
C ASP A 118 7.62 2.16 7.03
N PHE A 119 6.31 2.06 7.33
CA PHE A 119 5.36 1.28 6.53
C PHE A 119 5.24 1.81 5.10
N GLU A 120 5.31 3.12 4.92
CA GLU A 120 5.25 3.79 3.63
C GLU A 120 6.41 3.33 2.72
N ASP A 121 7.62 3.29 3.26
CA ASP A 121 8.81 2.83 2.55
C ASP A 121 8.75 1.33 2.24
N TYR A 122 8.24 0.53 3.18
CA TYR A 122 8.05 -0.90 2.98
C TYR A 122 7.08 -1.18 1.82
N LEU A 123 5.91 -0.53 1.81
CA LEU A 123 4.93 -0.67 0.73
C LEU A 123 5.44 -0.13 -0.61
N ALA A 124 6.25 0.93 -0.61
CA ALA A 124 6.89 1.42 -1.83
C ALA A 124 7.92 0.43 -2.40
N SER A 125 8.55 -0.38 -1.56
CA SER A 125 9.52 -1.40 -1.97
C SER A 125 8.87 -2.67 -2.52
N SER A 126 7.73 -3.09 -1.97
CA SER A 126 7.03 -4.32 -2.40
C SER A 126 6.39 -4.21 -3.78
N ASN A 127 6.07 -3.00 -4.23
CA ASN A 127 5.47 -2.75 -5.55
C ASN A 127 6.47 -2.76 -6.72
N LYS A 128 7.76 -2.99 -6.45
CA LYS A 128 8.82 -2.99 -7.48
C LYS A 128 9.26 -4.39 -7.93
N SER A 129 8.79 -5.45 -7.29
CA SER A 129 9.13 -6.85 -7.61
C SER A 129 8.09 -7.52 -8.52
#